data_AF-A0AAD6SCM3-F1
#
_entry.id   AF-A0AAD6SCM3-F1
#
_cell.length_a   1.000
_cell.length_b   1.000
_cell.length_c   1.000
_cell.angle_alpha   90.00
_cell.angle_beta   90.00
_cell.angle_gamma   90.00
#
_symmetry.space_group_name_H-M   'P 1'
#
loop_
_entity.id
_entity.type
_entity.pdbx_description
1 polymer ?
#
loop_
_entity_poly.entity_id
_entity_poly.type
_entity_poly.pdbx_seq_one_letter_code
_entity_poly.pdbx_strand_id
1 'polypeptide(L)'
;MVYGATLVFPDAAAEKQLAATSDAPPTVKNTRKKAPAKPLQQAKVEVLTEKICLNAAVNRVFHNPPLEITSLDCIAAQRPLPCSLCAARNNIVLEFPAPPLPPDIYFPAFTAPTTAQDTTPMDKKFKLTQKERQQAESRLIQFGETLRRAERKHATHANRPKSAFFPSSILKSVLDSLLTFDSFNDLATHVESWTFAVGYQVRLCALVHELRRAIESQRKEAQEEKKAARRKKSGGTQRRKRRADGWDSGEDSEDREENSGDGSEESGDEMSSDDDTVNEHPRSSPIPPPAKRVRRILHEVTNKDRPVRKSTGKDAAKKTQSVGEISQTYSAPYRTTSSRRRALDAELS
;
A
#
# COMPACT_ATOMS: atom_id res chain seq x y z
N MET A 1 22.55 -10.67 -59.20
CA MET A 1 22.38 -12.13 -59.13
C MET A 1 21.45 -12.42 -57.98
N VAL A 2 20.25 -12.87 -58.31
CA VAL A 2 19.11 -13.05 -57.41
C VAL A 2 18.97 -14.54 -57.16
N TYR A 3 19.04 -14.97 -55.90
CA TYR A 3 18.67 -16.33 -55.52
C TYR A 3 17.46 -16.25 -54.60
N GLY A 4 16.30 -16.53 -55.17
CA GLY A 4 15.05 -16.78 -54.46
C GLY A 4 14.97 -18.26 -54.08
N ALA A 5 14.66 -18.53 -52.81
CA ALA A 5 14.32 -19.86 -52.33
C ALA A 5 12.89 -19.82 -51.82
N THR A 6 11.97 -20.33 -52.64
CA THR A 6 10.57 -20.60 -52.31
C THR A 6 10.49 -21.96 -51.65
N LEU A 7 10.03 -22.01 -50.39
CA LEU A 7 9.65 -23.25 -49.73
C LEU A 7 8.12 -23.33 -49.69
N VAL A 8 7.60 -24.32 -50.42
CA VAL A 8 6.20 -24.76 -50.41
C VAL A 8 6.09 -25.89 -49.38
N PHE A 9 5.11 -25.82 -48.49
CA PHE A 9 4.68 -26.95 -47.66
C PHE A 9 3.22 -27.29 -48.00
N PRO A 10 2.89 -28.56 -48.29
CA PRO A 10 1.54 -28.97 -48.58
C PRO A 10 0.74 -29.26 -47.29
N ASP A 11 -0.55 -28.95 -47.37
CA ASP A 11 -1.60 -29.40 -46.45
C ASP A 11 -1.70 -30.92 -46.40
N ALA A 12 -1.94 -31.46 -45.20
CA ALA A 12 -2.45 -32.80 -45.01
C ALA A 12 -3.49 -32.81 -43.87
N ALA A 13 -4.75 -32.93 -44.27
CA ALA A 13 -5.89 -33.26 -43.44
C ALA A 13 -5.92 -34.76 -43.12
N ALA A 14 -6.31 -35.13 -41.89
CA ALA A 14 -7.03 -36.37 -41.51
C ALA A 14 -7.17 -36.38 -39.97
N GLU A 15 -8.36 -36.20 -39.39
CA GLU A 15 -9.39 -37.23 -39.15
C GLU A 15 -9.08 -38.12 -37.94
N LYS A 16 -9.80 -37.94 -36.81
CA LYS A 16 -10.71 -38.96 -36.25
C LYS A 16 -11.30 -38.54 -34.91
N GLN A 17 -12.63 -38.60 -34.88
CA GLN A 17 -13.48 -38.60 -33.70
C GLN A 17 -13.30 -39.90 -32.92
N LEU A 18 -13.29 -39.82 -31.59
CA LEU A 18 -13.80 -40.87 -30.71
C LEU A 18 -14.50 -40.20 -29.53
N ALA A 19 -15.82 -40.29 -29.55
CA ALA A 19 -16.69 -40.03 -28.42
C ALA A 19 -16.55 -41.18 -27.41
N ALA A 20 -16.31 -40.85 -26.15
CA ALA A 20 -16.53 -41.74 -25.03
C ALA A 20 -17.36 -40.98 -23.99
N THR A 21 -18.61 -41.38 -23.89
CA THR A 21 -19.59 -41.01 -22.86
C THR A 21 -19.12 -41.55 -21.51
N SER A 22 -18.88 -40.66 -20.54
CA SER A 22 -18.84 -41.04 -19.13
C SER A 22 -19.84 -40.17 -18.36
N ASP A 23 -21.01 -40.74 -18.08
CA ASP A 23 -21.98 -40.20 -17.13
C ASP A 23 -21.47 -40.42 -15.71
N ALA A 24 -20.83 -39.40 -15.15
CA ALA A 24 -20.59 -39.28 -13.73
C ALA A 24 -20.94 -37.84 -13.30
N PRO A 25 -21.75 -37.65 -12.23
CA PRO A 25 -22.13 -36.31 -11.78
C PRO A 25 -20.87 -35.56 -11.33
N PRO A 26 -20.53 -34.42 -11.96
CA PRO A 26 -19.34 -33.67 -11.60
C PRO A 26 -19.53 -33.05 -10.21
N THR A 27 -18.74 -33.50 -9.26
CA THR A 27 -18.53 -32.77 -8.01
C THR A 27 -17.94 -31.41 -8.37
N VAL A 28 -18.74 -30.35 -8.18
CA VAL A 28 -18.38 -28.95 -8.45
C VAL A 28 -17.27 -28.52 -7.49
N LYS A 29 -16.04 -28.92 -7.80
CA LYS A 29 -14.84 -28.31 -7.22
C LYS A 29 -14.71 -26.94 -7.87
N ASN A 30 -14.90 -25.89 -7.06
CA ASN A 30 -14.62 -24.50 -7.40
C ASN A 30 -13.13 -24.31 -7.73
N THR A 31 -12.67 -24.84 -8.87
CA THR A 31 -11.41 -24.42 -9.49
C THR A 31 -11.69 -23.05 -10.07
N ARG A 32 -11.37 -21.99 -9.30
CA ARG A 32 -11.30 -20.63 -9.84
C ARG A 32 -10.47 -20.70 -11.11
N LYS A 33 -11.12 -20.55 -12.27
CA LYS A 33 -10.48 -20.43 -13.58
C LYS A 33 -9.47 -19.29 -13.46
N LYS A 34 -8.21 -19.65 -13.25
CA LYS A 34 -7.10 -18.69 -13.16
C LYS A 34 -7.05 -18.06 -14.54
N ALA A 35 -7.38 -16.77 -14.62
CA ALA A 35 -7.30 -16.03 -15.87
C ALA A 35 -5.93 -16.32 -16.51
N PRO A 36 -5.87 -16.60 -17.83
CA PRO A 36 -4.61 -16.86 -18.50
C PRO A 36 -3.67 -15.69 -18.18
N ALA A 37 -2.48 -16.01 -17.67
CA ALA A 37 -1.49 -15.00 -17.34
C ALA A 37 -1.27 -14.17 -18.62
N LYS A 38 -1.43 -12.85 -18.51
CA LYS A 38 -1.13 -11.96 -19.64
C LYS A 38 0.27 -12.31 -20.15
N PRO A 39 0.47 -12.53 -21.46
CA PRO A 39 1.77 -12.87 -21.99
C PRO A 39 2.78 -11.82 -21.51
N LEU A 40 3.85 -12.29 -20.89
CA LEU A 40 4.89 -11.42 -20.37
C LEU A 40 5.46 -10.62 -21.55
N GLN A 41 5.45 -9.29 -21.45
CA GLN A 41 5.96 -8.43 -22.52
C GLN A 41 7.36 -8.91 -22.92
N GLN A 42 7.59 -9.10 -24.22
CA GLN A 42 8.84 -9.63 -24.78
C GLN A 42 10.08 -8.95 -24.21
N ALA A 43 10.03 -7.61 -24.11
CA ALA A 43 11.00 -6.77 -23.42
C ALA A 43 11.41 -7.26 -22.02
N LYS A 44 10.43 -7.65 -21.20
CA LYS A 44 10.63 -8.13 -19.84
C LYS A 44 11.22 -9.54 -19.84
N VAL A 45 10.88 -10.37 -20.82
CA VAL A 45 11.51 -11.69 -21.03
C VAL A 45 12.99 -11.51 -21.42
N GLU A 46 13.29 -10.60 -22.34
CA GLU A 46 14.65 -10.30 -22.79
C GLU A 46 15.56 -9.78 -21.66
N VAL A 47 15.03 -8.95 -20.76
CA VAL A 47 15.75 -8.50 -19.55
C VAL A 47 15.93 -9.65 -18.56
N LEU A 48 14.90 -10.45 -18.29
CA LEU A 48 14.95 -11.54 -17.31
C LEU A 48 15.80 -12.73 -17.76
N THR A 49 16.02 -12.90 -19.06
CA THR A 49 16.85 -13.99 -19.58
C THR A 49 18.35 -13.70 -19.43
N GLU A 50 18.76 -12.51 -18.98
CA GLU A 50 20.15 -12.11 -18.69
C GLU A 50 21.13 -12.25 -19.88
N LYS A 51 20.62 -12.47 -21.11
CA LYS A 51 21.43 -12.70 -22.32
C LYS A 51 21.83 -11.43 -23.04
N ILE A 52 21.14 -10.31 -22.81
CA ILE A 52 21.37 -9.03 -23.49
C ILE A 52 21.94 -8.02 -22.49
N CYS A 53 22.66 -7.01 -22.96
CA CYS A 53 23.09 -5.89 -22.13
C CYS A 53 21.87 -5.16 -21.52
N LEU A 54 21.89 -4.88 -20.23
CA LEU A 54 20.79 -4.21 -19.53
C LEU A 54 20.44 -2.85 -20.18
N ASN A 55 21.45 -2.02 -20.46
CA ASN A 55 21.25 -0.72 -21.09
C ASN A 55 20.69 -0.83 -22.51
N ALA A 56 21.18 -1.79 -23.31
CA ALA A 56 20.65 -2.06 -24.64
C ALA A 56 19.17 -2.48 -24.60
N ALA A 57 18.82 -3.40 -23.70
CA ALA A 57 17.45 -3.85 -23.53
C ALA A 57 16.52 -2.69 -23.15
N VAL A 58 16.91 -1.87 -22.15
CA VAL A 58 16.15 -0.68 -21.75
C VAL A 58 15.97 0.29 -22.93
N ASN A 59 17.04 0.58 -23.68
CA ASN A 59 16.95 1.52 -24.80
C ASN A 59 16.09 1.02 -25.96
N ARG A 60 16.06 -0.31 -26.22
CA ARG A 60 15.14 -0.91 -27.20
C ARG A 60 13.68 -0.77 -26.77
N VAL A 61 13.38 -0.93 -25.48
CA VAL A 61 12.02 -0.80 -24.95
C VAL A 61 11.52 0.64 -25.07
N PHE A 62 12.35 1.61 -24.67
CA PHE A 62 11.96 3.01 -24.64
C PHE A 62 12.28 3.78 -25.93
N HIS A 63 12.87 3.11 -26.93
CA HIS A 63 13.30 3.71 -28.19
C HIS A 63 14.16 4.98 -27.99
N ASN A 64 15.10 4.94 -27.04
CA ASN A 64 15.96 6.08 -26.73
C ASN A 64 16.96 6.35 -27.88
N PRO A 65 16.94 7.51 -28.56
CA PRO A 65 17.88 7.81 -29.63
C PRO A 65 19.30 8.15 -29.10
N PRO A 66 20.35 8.00 -29.91
CA PRO A 66 20.37 7.38 -31.24
C PRO A 66 20.33 5.85 -31.17
N LEU A 67 19.40 5.21 -31.88
CA LEU A 67 19.14 3.77 -31.77
C LEU A 67 20.34 2.92 -32.21
N GLU A 68 21.14 3.45 -33.13
CA GLU A 68 22.33 2.81 -33.70
C GLU A 68 23.39 2.53 -32.62
N ILE A 69 23.50 3.41 -31.61
CA ILE A 69 24.47 3.30 -30.53
C ILE A 69 23.80 2.77 -29.26
N THR A 70 22.57 3.19 -28.98
CA THR A 70 21.91 2.87 -27.71
C THR A 70 21.44 1.42 -27.61
N SER A 71 21.25 0.75 -28.76
CA SER A 71 20.84 -0.66 -28.86
C SER A 71 21.99 -1.67 -28.82
N LEU A 72 23.24 -1.19 -28.89
CA LEU A 72 24.46 -1.98 -28.74
C LEU A 72 24.75 -2.26 -27.26
N ASP A 73 25.52 -3.32 -27.00
CA ASP A 73 25.98 -3.61 -25.65
C ASP A 73 26.90 -2.50 -25.10
N CYS A 74 27.13 -2.46 -23.79
CA CYS A 74 27.92 -1.39 -23.20
C CYS A 74 29.36 -1.28 -23.75
N ILE A 75 29.95 -2.40 -24.19
CA ILE A 75 31.34 -2.44 -24.63
C ILE A 75 31.44 -1.96 -26.08
N ALA A 76 30.57 -2.47 -26.96
CA ALA A 76 30.43 -2.05 -28.34
C ALA A 76 30.00 -0.59 -28.46
N ALA A 77 29.12 -0.12 -27.56
CA ALA A 77 28.74 1.29 -27.46
C ALA A 77 29.79 2.18 -26.77
N GLN A 78 30.96 1.62 -26.39
CA GLN A 78 32.05 2.35 -25.72
C GLN A 78 31.60 3.16 -24.50
N ARG A 79 30.68 2.59 -23.70
CA ARG A 79 30.19 3.27 -22.50
C ARG A 79 31.27 3.22 -21.42
N PRO A 80 31.47 4.32 -20.67
CA PRO A 80 32.51 4.39 -19.64
C PRO A 80 32.27 3.41 -18.49
N LEU A 81 30.99 3.11 -18.21
CA LEU A 81 30.58 2.16 -17.17
C LEU A 81 29.72 1.06 -17.79
N PRO A 82 30.24 -0.16 -17.99
CA PRO A 82 29.44 -1.28 -18.43
C PRO A 82 28.40 -1.67 -17.37
N CYS A 83 27.24 -2.19 -17.81
CA CYS A 83 26.30 -2.78 -16.89
C CYS A 83 26.86 -4.09 -16.30
N SER A 84 26.31 -4.56 -15.17
CA SER A 84 26.78 -5.77 -14.49
C SER A 84 26.87 -7.00 -15.41
N LEU A 85 25.93 -7.16 -16.35
CA LEU A 85 25.96 -8.27 -17.31
C LEU A 85 27.11 -8.15 -18.32
N CYS A 86 27.36 -6.96 -18.86
CA CYS A 86 28.49 -6.74 -19.76
C CYS A 86 29.82 -6.85 -19.02
N ALA A 87 29.89 -6.36 -17.78
CA ALA A 87 31.06 -6.46 -16.93
C ALA A 87 31.39 -7.94 -16.66
N ALA A 88 30.41 -8.73 -16.23
CA ALA A 88 30.58 -10.16 -15.97
C ALA A 88 31.00 -10.95 -17.23
N ARG A 89 30.38 -10.70 -18.39
CA ARG A 89 30.73 -11.40 -19.65
C ARG A 89 32.14 -11.12 -20.14
N ASN A 90 32.66 -9.92 -19.86
CA ASN A 90 33.97 -9.48 -20.30
C ASN A 90 35.02 -9.55 -19.17
N ASN A 91 34.68 -10.15 -18.03
CA ASN A 91 35.54 -10.23 -16.83
C ASN A 91 36.06 -8.86 -16.36
N ILE A 92 35.26 -7.80 -16.52
CA ILE A 92 35.57 -6.46 -16.02
C ILE A 92 35.09 -6.37 -14.58
N VAL A 93 36.01 -6.15 -13.65
CA VAL A 93 35.69 -5.86 -12.24
C VAL A 93 35.52 -4.36 -12.10
N LEU A 94 34.31 -3.92 -11.72
CA LEU A 94 34.05 -2.51 -11.45
C LEU A 94 34.36 -2.23 -9.98
N GLU A 95 35.49 -1.58 -9.75
CA GLU A 95 35.85 -1.05 -8.44
C GLU A 95 35.41 0.42 -8.36
N PHE A 96 34.60 0.72 -7.34
CA PHE A 96 34.24 2.09 -6.99
C PHE A 96 34.99 2.42 -5.70
N PRO A 97 36.27 2.83 -5.79
CA PRO A 97 37.01 3.21 -4.60
C PRO A 97 36.24 4.32 -3.89
N ALA A 98 36.07 4.17 -2.59
CA ALA A 98 35.52 5.26 -1.79
C ALA A 98 36.40 6.49 -2.05
N PRO A 99 35.83 7.65 -2.41
CA PRO A 99 36.63 8.86 -2.53
C PRO A 99 37.37 9.07 -1.21
N PRO A 100 38.66 9.46 -1.23
CA PRO A 100 39.39 9.72 0.00
C PRO A 100 38.61 10.75 0.79
N LEU A 101 38.10 10.32 1.95
CA LEU A 101 37.40 11.21 2.86
C LEU A 101 38.43 12.23 3.33
N PRO A 102 38.24 13.53 3.09
CA PRO A 102 39.12 14.53 3.69
C PRO A 102 39.10 14.35 5.21
N PRO A 103 40.26 14.48 5.88
CA PRO A 103 40.44 14.09 7.28
C PRO A 103 39.49 14.81 8.26
N ASP A 104 38.93 15.94 7.85
CA ASP A 104 38.07 16.77 8.68
C ASP A 104 36.56 16.63 8.40
N ILE A 105 36.15 15.85 7.37
CA ILE A 105 34.72 15.60 7.13
C ILE A 105 34.29 14.37 7.91
N TYR A 106 33.92 14.61 9.17
CA TYR A 106 33.07 13.70 9.92
C TYR A 106 31.69 13.74 9.28
N PHE A 107 31.41 12.81 8.37
CA PHE A 107 30.02 12.50 8.05
C PHE A 107 29.37 12.12 9.37
N PRO A 108 28.30 12.82 9.82
CA PRO A 108 27.56 12.36 10.98
C PRO A 108 27.22 10.91 10.69
N ALA A 109 27.58 10.02 11.62
CA ALA A 109 27.31 8.60 11.45
C ALA A 109 25.84 8.49 11.09
N PHE A 110 25.55 8.10 9.85
CA PHE A 110 24.19 7.76 9.44
C PHE A 110 23.90 6.49 10.21
N THR A 111 23.47 6.65 11.46
CA THR A 111 22.83 5.60 12.20
C THR A 111 21.66 5.22 11.34
N ALA A 112 21.75 4.03 10.72
CA ALA A 112 20.62 3.46 10.01
C ALA A 112 19.44 3.62 10.97
N PRO A 113 18.36 4.33 10.58
CA PRO A 113 17.29 4.67 11.49
C PRO A 113 16.89 3.36 12.16
N THR A 114 17.09 3.27 13.47
CA THR A 114 16.90 2.05 14.23
C THR A 114 15.48 1.57 13.95
N THR A 115 15.34 0.61 13.03
CA THR A 115 14.06 0.24 12.41
C THR A 115 13.14 -0.51 13.38
N ALA A 116 13.55 -0.64 14.63
CA ALA A 116 12.73 -1.06 15.74
C ALA A 116 12.54 0.13 16.68
N GLN A 117 11.78 1.14 16.25
CA GLN A 117 11.01 1.87 17.25
C GLN A 117 9.95 0.89 17.72
N ASP A 118 10.13 0.39 18.95
CA ASP A 118 9.12 -0.35 19.68
C ASP A 118 7.89 0.53 19.77
N THR A 119 7.00 0.42 18.77
CA THR A 119 5.68 1.03 18.85
C THR A 119 5.01 0.35 20.02
N THR A 120 4.86 1.10 21.11
CA THR A 120 4.04 0.66 22.23
C THR A 120 2.70 0.19 21.67
N PRO A 121 2.16 -0.95 22.16
CA PRO A 121 0.97 -1.53 21.59
C PRO A 121 -0.19 -0.54 21.72
N MET A 122 -0.45 0.22 20.65
CA MET A 122 -1.55 1.17 20.64
C MET A 122 -2.87 0.43 20.84
N ASP A 123 -3.76 1.03 21.63
CA ASP A 123 -5.11 0.52 21.85
C ASP A 123 -5.78 0.22 20.51
N LYS A 124 -6.42 -0.96 20.42
CA LYS A 124 -7.11 -1.41 19.21
C LYS A 124 -8.16 -0.40 18.71
N LYS A 125 -8.68 0.46 19.59
CA LYS A 125 -9.67 1.50 19.25
C LYS A 125 -9.14 2.58 18.30
N PHE A 126 -7.83 2.90 18.38
CA PHE A 126 -7.20 3.94 17.56
C PHE A 126 -6.59 3.39 16.26
N LYS A 127 -6.55 2.06 16.08
CA LYS A 127 -6.04 1.47 14.85
C LYS A 127 -7.10 1.55 13.75
N LEU A 128 -6.70 2.11 12.61
CA LEU A 128 -7.49 2.05 11.38
C LEU A 128 -7.56 0.61 10.86
N THR A 129 -8.74 0.18 10.45
CA THR A 129 -8.88 -1.04 9.66
C THR A 129 -8.26 -0.83 8.27
N GLN A 130 -7.88 -1.92 7.59
CA GLN A 130 -7.25 -1.82 6.27
C GLN A 130 -8.12 -1.05 5.24
N LYS A 131 -9.44 -1.22 5.30
CA LYS A 131 -10.39 -0.53 4.40
C LYS A 131 -10.43 0.97 4.70
N GLU A 132 -10.56 1.34 5.97
CA GLU A 132 -10.54 2.75 6.41
C GLU A 132 -9.21 3.42 6.02
N ARG A 133 -8.08 2.73 6.22
CA ARG A 133 -6.75 3.23 5.86
C ARG A 133 -6.63 3.50 4.36
N GLN A 134 -7.08 2.58 3.51
CA GLN A 134 -7.07 2.76 2.05
C GLN A 134 -7.97 3.92 1.61
N GLN A 135 -9.14 4.07 2.23
CA GLN A 135 -10.05 5.18 1.94
C GLN A 135 -9.41 6.52 2.33
N ALA A 136 -8.88 6.64 3.55
CA ALA A 136 -8.19 7.84 4.02
C ALA A 136 -6.95 8.17 3.17
N GLU A 137 -6.15 7.16 2.84
CA GLU A 137 -4.97 7.29 1.97
C GLU A 137 -5.36 7.84 0.59
N SER A 138 -6.43 7.32 -0.03
CA SER A 138 -6.88 7.79 -1.34
C SER A 138 -7.27 9.28 -1.33
N ARG A 139 -7.96 9.74 -0.27
CA ARG A 139 -8.38 11.14 -0.09
C ARG A 139 -7.18 12.05 0.17
N LEU A 140 -6.20 11.61 0.98
CA LEU A 140 -4.96 12.35 1.22
C LEU A 140 -4.07 12.44 -0.04
N ILE A 141 -3.99 11.37 -0.83
CA ILE A 141 -3.29 11.41 -2.14
C ILE A 141 -3.99 12.40 -3.08
N GLN A 142 -5.32 12.40 -3.12
CA GLN A 142 -6.09 13.35 -3.92
C GLN A 142 -5.82 14.80 -3.47
N PHE A 143 -5.75 15.05 -2.17
CA PHE A 143 -5.35 16.35 -1.63
C PHE A 143 -3.95 16.77 -2.11
N GLY A 144 -2.96 15.87 -2.01
CA GLY A 144 -1.61 16.13 -2.52
C GLY A 144 -1.57 16.45 -4.02
N GLU A 145 -2.41 15.78 -4.82
CA GLU A 145 -2.57 16.11 -6.25
C GLU A 145 -3.22 17.47 -6.48
N THR A 146 -4.22 17.86 -5.68
CA THR A 146 -4.83 19.20 -5.79
C THR A 146 -3.84 20.30 -5.43
N LEU A 147 -3.02 20.07 -4.41
CA LEU A 147 -1.96 20.98 -4.00
C LEU A 147 -0.90 21.10 -5.10
N ARG A 148 -0.47 19.98 -5.67
CA ARG A 148 0.46 19.98 -6.81
C ARG A 148 -0.08 20.78 -8.00
N ARG A 149 -1.36 20.61 -8.35
CA ARG A 149 -1.96 21.35 -9.48
C ARG A 149 -2.04 22.86 -9.21
N ALA A 150 -2.31 23.25 -7.97
CA ALA A 150 -2.31 24.67 -7.57
C ALA A 150 -0.89 25.24 -7.62
N GLU A 151 0.05 24.58 -6.98
CA GLU A 151 1.42 25.08 -6.79
C GLU A 151 2.27 25.04 -8.06
N ARG A 152 2.02 24.09 -8.97
CA ARG A 152 2.78 23.96 -10.22
C ARG A 152 2.63 25.17 -11.15
N LYS A 153 1.62 26.02 -10.93
CA LYS A 153 1.46 27.29 -11.66
C LYS A 153 2.54 28.32 -11.28
N HIS A 154 3.17 28.18 -10.11
CA HIS A 154 4.27 29.05 -9.69
C HIS A 154 5.59 28.60 -10.32
N ALA A 155 6.32 29.55 -10.90
CA ALA A 155 7.59 29.28 -11.62
C ALA A 155 8.63 28.55 -10.74
N THR A 156 8.65 28.84 -9.44
CA THR A 156 9.54 28.23 -8.44
C THR A 156 9.25 26.74 -8.19
N HIS A 157 8.07 26.25 -8.56
CA HIS A 157 7.59 24.90 -8.25
C HIS A 157 7.28 24.05 -9.49
N ALA A 158 7.36 24.62 -10.70
CA ALA A 158 7.02 23.94 -11.95
C ALA A 158 7.74 22.59 -12.15
N ASN A 159 9.02 22.52 -11.73
CA ASN A 159 9.91 21.37 -11.92
C ASN A 159 10.08 20.50 -10.66
N ARG A 160 9.32 20.74 -9.59
CA ARG A 160 9.41 19.90 -8.38
C ARG A 160 8.80 18.51 -8.65
N PRO A 161 9.42 17.43 -8.14
CA PRO A 161 8.85 16.09 -8.27
C PRO A 161 7.53 15.98 -7.48
N LYS A 162 6.64 15.09 -7.92
CA LYS A 162 5.33 14.86 -7.27
C LYS A 162 5.45 14.59 -5.76
N SER A 163 6.46 13.81 -5.37
CA SER A 163 6.71 13.44 -3.97
C SER A 163 7.09 14.62 -3.08
N ALA A 164 7.59 15.74 -3.63
CA ALA A 164 7.93 16.92 -2.84
C ALA A 164 6.68 17.69 -2.38
N PHE A 165 5.57 17.60 -3.12
CA PHE A 165 4.33 18.30 -2.77
C PHE A 165 3.62 17.66 -1.59
N PHE A 166 3.61 16.33 -1.50
CA PHE A 166 3.06 15.63 -0.34
C PHE A 166 3.88 14.36 -0.07
N PRO A 167 4.97 14.47 0.72
CA PRO A 167 5.87 13.36 0.99
C PRO A 167 5.17 12.16 1.63
N SER A 168 5.58 10.95 1.23
CA SER A 168 5.00 9.71 1.75
C SER A 168 5.25 9.51 3.26
N SER A 169 6.29 10.13 3.82
CA SER A 169 6.54 10.14 5.27
C SER A 169 5.43 10.84 6.02
N ILE A 170 5.06 12.05 5.59
CA ILE A 170 3.96 12.84 6.17
C ILE A 170 2.64 12.11 6.00
N LEU A 171 2.36 11.59 4.81
CA LEU A 171 1.14 10.80 4.55
C LEU A 171 1.01 9.62 5.53
N LYS A 172 2.08 8.84 5.72
CA LYS A 172 2.08 7.71 6.66
C LYS A 172 1.88 8.17 8.09
N SER A 173 2.61 9.21 8.50
CA SER A 173 2.53 9.77 9.85
C SER A 173 1.12 10.29 10.17
N VAL A 174 0.47 10.99 9.24
CA VAL A 174 -0.90 11.48 9.40
C VAL A 174 -1.89 10.32 9.43
N LEU A 175 -1.70 9.27 8.63
CA LEU A 175 -2.56 8.08 8.67
C LEU A 175 -2.42 7.30 9.98
N ASP A 176 -1.21 7.16 10.51
CA ASP A 176 -0.97 6.40 11.74
C ASP A 176 -1.54 7.12 12.97
N SER A 177 -1.56 8.45 12.97
CA SER A 177 -2.14 9.31 14.03
C SER A 177 -3.55 9.83 13.73
N LEU A 178 -4.22 9.35 12.67
CA LEU A 178 -5.45 9.98 12.15
C LEU A 178 -6.57 10.08 13.20
N LEU A 179 -6.73 9.04 14.03
CA LEU A 179 -7.77 8.95 15.06
C LEU A 179 -7.34 9.52 16.41
N THR A 180 -6.07 9.93 16.55
CA THR A 180 -5.52 10.53 17.77
C THR A 180 -5.38 12.05 17.67
N PHE A 181 -5.63 12.64 16.50
CA PHE A 181 -5.59 14.09 16.31
C PHE A 181 -6.78 14.77 16.97
N ASP A 182 -6.54 15.38 18.12
CA ASP A 182 -7.56 16.15 18.84
C ASP A 182 -7.43 17.65 18.58
N SER A 183 -6.23 18.14 18.26
CA SER A 183 -5.96 19.55 18.01
C SER A 183 -5.21 19.84 16.70
N PHE A 184 -5.27 21.10 16.26
CA PHE A 184 -4.47 21.61 15.15
C PHE A 184 -2.96 21.53 15.41
N ASN A 185 -2.55 21.71 16.67
CA ASN A 185 -1.14 21.67 17.09
C ASN A 185 -0.55 20.27 16.93
N ASP A 186 -1.33 19.23 17.21
CA ASP A 186 -0.88 17.86 17.02
C ASP A 186 -0.50 17.61 15.57
N LEU A 187 -1.35 18.04 14.62
CA LEU A 187 -1.06 17.93 13.20
C LEU A 187 0.17 18.74 12.80
N ALA A 188 0.39 19.92 13.42
CA ALA A 188 1.55 20.79 13.14
C ALA A 188 2.87 20.04 13.34
N THR A 189 2.99 19.26 14.41
CA THR A 189 4.20 18.48 14.72
C THR A 189 4.54 17.46 13.64
N HIS A 190 3.54 16.86 12.99
CA HIS A 190 3.76 15.88 11.93
C HIS A 190 4.10 16.51 10.56
N VAL A 191 3.80 17.79 10.38
CA VAL A 191 4.01 18.51 9.11
C VAL A 191 5.08 19.60 9.21
N GLU A 192 5.81 19.70 10.32
CA GLU A 192 6.80 20.75 10.56
C GLU A 192 7.87 20.81 9.46
N SER A 193 8.34 19.65 9.00
CA SER A 193 9.33 19.55 7.91
C SER A 193 8.76 19.80 6.51
N TRP A 194 7.45 19.99 6.38
CA TRP A 194 6.78 20.10 5.09
C TRP A 194 6.80 21.53 4.57
N THR A 195 7.43 21.76 3.41
CA THR A 195 7.58 23.11 2.84
C THR A 195 6.27 23.84 2.56
N PHE A 196 5.16 23.13 2.42
CA PHE A 196 3.84 23.71 2.13
C PHE A 196 2.93 23.78 3.36
N ALA A 197 3.43 23.47 4.57
CA ALA A 197 2.64 23.47 5.79
C ALA A 197 1.95 24.83 6.01
N VAL A 198 2.70 25.93 6.00
CA VAL A 198 2.16 27.27 6.32
C VAL A 198 0.92 27.65 5.49
N GLY A 199 0.90 27.34 4.19
CA GLY A 199 -0.22 27.68 3.30
C GLY A 199 -1.37 26.67 3.29
N TYR A 200 -1.10 25.40 3.63
CA TYR A 200 -2.06 24.30 3.41
C TYR A 200 -2.43 23.53 4.67
N GLN A 201 -1.83 23.82 5.82
CA GLN A 201 -2.07 23.11 7.07
C GLN A 201 -3.52 23.21 7.54
N VAL A 202 -4.16 24.38 7.42
CA VAL A 202 -5.58 24.56 7.78
C VAL A 202 -6.49 23.65 6.93
N ARG A 203 -6.23 23.60 5.62
CA ARG A 203 -7.00 22.74 4.70
C ARG A 203 -6.75 21.26 4.96
N LEU A 204 -5.50 20.89 5.26
CA LEU A 204 -5.15 19.52 5.64
C LEU A 204 -5.83 19.13 6.96
N CYS A 205 -5.85 20.02 7.95
CA CYS A 205 -6.53 19.81 9.23
C CYS A 205 -8.03 19.59 9.04
N ALA A 206 -8.68 20.44 8.25
CA ALA A 206 -10.11 20.27 7.92
C ALA A 206 -10.39 18.92 7.26
N LEU A 207 -9.54 18.49 6.31
CA LEU A 207 -9.66 17.18 5.66
C LEU A 207 -9.45 16.03 6.65
N VAL A 208 -8.48 16.13 7.56
CA VAL A 208 -8.24 15.13 8.61
C VAL A 208 -9.47 15.00 9.53
N HIS A 209 -10.07 16.11 9.94
CA HIS A 209 -11.30 16.09 10.74
C HIS A 209 -12.50 15.52 9.96
N GLU A 210 -12.65 15.84 8.67
CA GLU A 210 -13.68 15.23 7.80
C GLU A 210 -13.52 13.71 7.75
N LEU A 211 -12.28 13.23 7.51
CA LEU A 211 -11.97 11.81 7.46
C LEU A 211 -12.24 11.11 8.80
N ARG A 212 -11.86 11.74 9.92
CA ARG A 212 -12.12 11.21 11.26
C ARG A 212 -13.62 11.04 11.50
N ARG A 213 -14.42 12.09 11.25
CA ARG A 213 -15.89 12.05 11.39
C ARG A 213 -16.52 10.98 10.51
N ALA A 214 -16.08 10.85 9.26
CA ALA A 214 -16.58 9.84 8.34
C ALA A 214 -16.29 8.41 8.84
N ILE A 215 -15.09 8.16 9.35
CA ILE A 215 -14.70 6.85 9.90
C ILE A 215 -15.49 6.54 11.18
N GLU A 216 -15.65 7.51 12.08
CA GLU A 216 -16.44 7.35 13.31
C GLU A 216 -17.91 7.05 13.00
N SER A 217 -18.51 7.74 12.02
CA SER A 217 -19.86 7.47 11.51
C SER A 217 -19.99 6.05 10.94
N GLN A 218 -19.08 5.64 10.06
CA GLN A 218 -19.05 4.27 9.51
C GLN A 218 -18.93 3.20 10.61
N ARG A 219 -18.11 3.45 11.64
CA ARG A 219 -17.95 2.54 12.78
C ARG A 219 -19.23 2.46 13.61
N LYS A 220 -19.92 3.58 13.83
CA LYS A 220 -21.19 3.62 14.57
C LYS A 220 -22.28 2.84 13.83
N GLU A 221 -22.45 3.08 12.53
CA GLU A 221 -23.39 2.36 11.68
C GLU A 221 -23.10 0.84 11.67
N ALA A 222 -21.84 0.46 11.49
CA ALA A 222 -21.43 -0.95 11.52
C ALA A 222 -21.66 -1.60 12.90
N GLN A 223 -21.61 -0.84 13.99
CA GLN A 223 -21.94 -1.34 15.33
C GLN A 223 -23.45 -1.51 15.52
N GLU A 224 -24.26 -0.56 15.05
CA GLU A 224 -25.72 -0.62 15.09
C GLU A 224 -26.25 -1.78 14.25
N GLU A 225 -25.72 -1.99 13.05
CA GLU A 225 -26.03 -3.13 12.19
C GLU A 225 -25.70 -4.46 12.88
N LYS A 226 -24.52 -4.55 13.52
CA LYS A 226 -24.14 -5.74 14.31
C LYS A 226 -25.08 -5.98 15.49
N LYS A 227 -25.51 -4.93 16.20
CA LYS A 227 -26.47 -5.03 17.31
C LYS A 227 -27.84 -5.48 16.81
N ALA A 228 -28.33 -4.93 15.69
CA ALA A 228 -29.58 -5.33 15.05
C ALA A 228 -29.53 -6.80 14.59
N ALA A 229 -28.43 -7.23 13.96
CA ALA A 229 -28.23 -8.61 13.54
C ALA A 229 -28.20 -9.59 14.73
N ARG A 230 -27.63 -9.19 15.88
CA ARG A 230 -27.64 -9.99 17.11
C ARG A 230 -29.05 -10.13 17.68
N ARG A 231 -29.85 -9.04 17.73
CA ARG A 231 -31.25 -9.07 18.18
C ARG A 231 -32.12 -10.02 17.34
N LYS A 232 -31.94 -10.02 16.01
CA LYS A 232 -32.63 -10.95 15.11
C LYS A 232 -32.29 -12.41 15.39
N LYS A 233 -31.03 -12.72 15.72
CA LYS A 233 -30.58 -14.08 16.03
C LYS A 233 -31.05 -14.56 17.41
N SER A 234 -31.02 -13.71 18.44
CA SER A 234 -31.45 -14.11 19.79
C SER A 234 -32.95 -14.38 19.87
N GLY A 235 -33.78 -13.62 19.15
CA GLY A 235 -35.23 -13.86 19.08
C GLY A 235 -35.60 -15.22 18.48
N GLY A 236 -34.82 -15.72 17.51
CA GLY A 236 -35.03 -17.04 16.93
C GLY A 236 -34.74 -18.20 17.88
N THR A 237 -33.67 -18.09 18.68
CA THR A 237 -33.26 -19.15 19.62
C THR A 237 -34.22 -19.27 20.80
N GLN A 238 -34.73 -18.16 21.33
CA GLN A 238 -35.69 -18.20 22.44
C GLN A 238 -37.03 -18.81 22.01
N ARG A 239 -37.48 -18.55 20.77
CA ARG A 239 -38.69 -19.17 20.20
C ARG A 239 -38.51 -20.65 19.91
N ARG A 240 -37.30 -21.09 19.50
CA ARG A 240 -36.96 -22.51 19.34
C ARG A 240 -36.87 -23.26 20.67
N LYS A 241 -36.32 -22.64 21.71
CA LYS A 241 -36.28 -23.24 23.06
C LYS A 241 -37.68 -23.45 23.63
N ARG A 242 -38.57 -22.45 23.50
CA ARG A 242 -39.99 -22.61 23.90
C ARG A 242 -40.73 -23.73 23.16
N ARG A 243 -40.37 -24.04 21.91
CA ARG A 243 -40.93 -25.19 21.18
C ARG A 243 -40.31 -26.53 21.57
N ALA A 244 -39.03 -26.54 21.99
CA ALA A 244 -38.34 -27.76 22.41
C ALA A 244 -38.71 -28.17 23.85
N ASP A 245 -39.00 -27.20 24.72
CA ASP A 245 -39.40 -27.46 26.11
C ASP A 245 -40.86 -27.92 26.26
N GLY A 246 -41.59 -28.14 25.15
CA GLY A 246 -42.74 -29.06 25.11
C GLY A 246 -43.73 -28.94 26.25
N TRP A 247 -44.10 -27.73 26.67
CA TRP A 247 -45.33 -27.54 27.44
C TRP A 247 -46.48 -27.48 26.45
N ASP A 248 -46.77 -28.66 25.93
CA ASP A 248 -48.08 -29.07 25.45
C ASP A 248 -49.01 -29.14 26.68
N SER A 249 -49.25 -27.98 27.29
CA SER A 249 -50.40 -27.77 28.16
C SER A 249 -51.57 -27.54 27.23
N GLY A 250 -52.06 -28.65 26.68
CA GLY A 250 -53.42 -28.69 26.21
C GLY A 250 -54.37 -28.27 27.33
N GLU A 251 -55.52 -27.81 26.88
CA GLU A 251 -56.77 -27.61 27.64
C GLU A 251 -57.01 -26.20 28.20
N ASP A 252 -58.05 -25.62 27.59
CA ASP A 252 -59.11 -24.81 28.16
C ASP A 252 -58.77 -23.44 28.78
N SER A 253 -59.12 -22.40 28.03
CA SER A 253 -60.24 -21.56 28.46
C SER A 253 -60.71 -20.72 27.27
N GLU A 254 -61.92 -21.04 26.83
CA GLU A 254 -62.82 -20.10 26.17
C GLU A 254 -63.03 -18.87 27.08
N ASP A 255 -63.52 -17.79 26.49
CA ASP A 255 -63.92 -16.54 27.14
C ASP A 255 -62.80 -15.56 27.52
N ARG A 256 -62.53 -14.59 26.63
CA ARG A 256 -62.68 -13.20 27.05
C ARG A 256 -62.90 -12.23 25.90
N GLU A 257 -63.95 -11.47 26.11
CA GLU A 257 -64.64 -10.53 25.24
C GLU A 257 -63.77 -9.37 24.73
N GLU A 258 -64.19 -8.95 23.54
CA GLU A 258 -64.18 -7.60 22.99
C GLU A 258 -63.93 -6.48 24.01
N ASN A 259 -62.89 -5.68 23.78
CA ASN A 259 -62.92 -4.28 24.20
C ASN A 259 -62.30 -3.41 23.10
N SER A 260 -63.17 -2.97 22.20
CA SER A 260 -63.00 -1.83 21.31
C SER A 260 -62.88 -0.55 22.14
N GLY A 261 -61.64 -0.09 22.35
CA GLY A 261 -61.32 1.20 22.95
C GLY A 261 -60.78 2.15 21.89
N ASP A 262 -61.72 2.80 21.22
CA ASP A 262 -61.56 4.06 20.48
C ASP A 262 -61.08 5.18 21.43
N GLY A 263 -60.25 6.09 20.93
CA GLY A 263 -59.58 7.11 21.75
C GLY A 263 -58.62 7.97 20.95
N SER A 264 -59.18 8.90 20.18
CA SER A 264 -58.87 10.34 20.10
C SER A 264 -57.92 10.86 21.21
N GLU A 265 -57.18 11.96 21.15
CA GLU A 265 -56.92 13.11 20.27
C GLU A 265 -55.88 13.94 21.05
N GLU A 266 -55.16 14.87 20.38
CA GLU A 266 -54.53 16.06 21.00
C GLU A 266 -53.48 15.81 22.11
N SER A 267 -52.56 16.70 22.51
CA SER A 267 -52.18 18.09 22.28
C SER A 267 -50.68 18.11 22.68
N GLY A 268 -49.79 18.84 22.03
CA GLY A 268 -49.56 20.26 22.35
C GLY A 268 -48.97 20.43 23.75
N ASP A 269 -47.65 20.56 23.87
CA ASP A 269 -47.05 21.40 24.93
C ASP A 269 -45.61 21.79 24.55
N GLU A 270 -45.49 23.05 24.14
CA GLU A 270 -44.28 23.84 24.26
C GLU A 270 -43.99 24.05 25.75
N MET A 271 -42.76 23.84 26.21
CA MET A 271 -42.32 24.54 27.42
C MET A 271 -40.86 24.98 27.31
N SER A 272 -40.77 26.31 27.33
CA SER A 272 -39.62 27.18 27.40
C SER A 272 -38.92 27.12 28.76
N SER A 273 -37.79 27.84 28.81
CA SER A 273 -37.09 28.46 29.95
C SER A 273 -36.10 27.64 30.76
N ASP A 274 -34.84 28.05 30.56
CA ASP A 274 -33.83 28.40 31.55
C ASP A 274 -34.21 28.23 33.03
N ASP A 275 -33.36 27.54 33.80
CA ASP A 275 -33.01 28.00 35.14
C ASP A 275 -31.59 27.54 35.50
N ASP A 276 -30.76 28.53 35.80
CA ASP A 276 -29.46 28.42 36.44
C ASP A 276 -29.60 27.76 37.83
N THR A 277 -28.81 26.73 38.11
CA THR A 277 -28.48 26.45 39.52
C THR A 277 -27.04 26.02 39.65
N VAL A 278 -26.24 27.00 40.04
CA VAL A 278 -24.92 26.89 40.65
C VAL A 278 -25.03 25.98 41.87
N ASN A 279 -24.29 24.88 41.91
CA ASN A 279 -24.04 24.18 43.16
C ASN A 279 -22.61 23.66 43.20
N GLU A 280 -21.72 24.56 43.63
CA GLU A 280 -20.38 24.19 44.07
C GLU A 280 -20.48 23.51 45.44
N HIS A 281 -20.13 22.23 45.50
CA HIS A 281 -19.63 21.64 46.74
C HIS A 281 -18.49 20.65 46.49
N PRO A 282 -17.32 20.84 47.14
CA PRO A 282 -16.17 19.97 47.00
C PRO A 282 -16.26 18.82 48.00
N ARG A 283 -16.16 17.56 47.54
CA ARG A 283 -15.84 16.43 48.42
C ARG A 283 -14.87 15.46 47.74
N SER A 284 -13.63 15.55 48.21
CA SER A 284 -12.79 14.45 48.68
C SER A 284 -13.02 13.03 48.12
N SER A 285 -11.94 12.52 47.54
CA SER A 285 -11.52 11.15 47.16
C SER A 285 -11.86 10.02 48.17
N PRO A 286 -11.40 8.77 47.97
CA PRO A 286 -11.71 7.81 46.90
C PRO A 286 -12.17 6.46 47.49
N ILE A 287 -13.16 5.77 46.89
CA ILE A 287 -13.54 4.41 47.30
C ILE A 287 -13.11 3.40 46.21
N PRO A 288 -12.27 2.41 46.52
CA PRO A 288 -11.87 1.37 45.56
C PRO A 288 -12.95 0.28 45.45
N PRO A 289 -13.24 -0.26 44.24
CA PRO A 289 -14.07 -1.44 44.12
C PRO A 289 -13.31 -2.75 44.41
N PRO A 290 -14.00 -3.77 44.93
CA PRO A 290 -13.40 -4.99 45.48
C PRO A 290 -12.91 -5.97 44.40
N ALA A 291 -11.77 -6.60 44.72
CA ALA A 291 -11.24 -7.76 44.01
C ALA A 291 -12.25 -8.92 43.98
N LYS A 292 -12.66 -9.35 42.78
CA LYS A 292 -13.25 -10.68 42.57
C LYS A 292 -12.80 -11.33 41.26
N ARG A 293 -12.02 -12.39 41.47
CA ARG A 293 -12.16 -13.72 40.86
C ARG A 293 -11.62 -13.93 39.44
N VAL A 294 -10.34 -14.30 39.45
CA VAL A 294 -9.68 -15.27 38.58
C VAL A 294 -10.65 -16.35 38.06
N ARG A 295 -10.80 -16.44 36.74
CA ARG A 295 -10.94 -17.71 36.03
C ARG A 295 -9.97 -17.74 34.87
N ARG A 296 -8.83 -18.37 35.17
CA ARG A 296 -7.77 -18.83 34.28
C ARG A 296 -8.34 -19.96 33.42
N ILE A 297 -8.43 -19.76 32.11
CA ILE A 297 -8.43 -20.85 31.11
C ILE A 297 -7.34 -20.49 30.10
N LEU A 298 -6.12 -20.96 30.39
CA LEU A 298 -5.03 -21.06 29.43
C LEU A 298 -5.31 -22.30 28.58
N HIS A 299 -5.64 -22.11 27.31
CA HIS A 299 -5.38 -23.13 26.29
C HIS A 299 -4.05 -22.77 25.64
N GLU A 300 -3.01 -23.37 26.19
CA GLU A 300 -1.64 -23.36 25.67
C GLU A 300 -1.58 -24.39 24.53
N VAL A 301 -1.69 -23.92 23.28
CA VAL A 301 -1.45 -24.75 22.10
C VAL A 301 0.03 -24.61 21.75
N THR A 302 0.82 -25.55 22.25
CA THR A 302 2.21 -25.75 21.89
C THR A 302 2.29 -26.26 20.45
N ASN A 303 2.50 -25.33 19.50
CA ASN A 303 2.80 -25.69 18.12
C ASN A 303 4.32 -25.88 17.98
N LYS A 304 4.81 -27.02 18.49
CA LYS A 304 6.12 -27.57 18.14
C LYS A 304 5.94 -28.33 16.85
N ASP A 305 6.42 -27.78 15.73
CA ASP A 305 6.99 -28.52 14.59
C ASP A 305 7.36 -27.54 13.48
N ARG A 306 8.60 -27.07 13.51
CA ARG A 306 9.22 -26.42 12.34
C ARG A 306 10.51 -27.17 12.03
N PRO A 307 10.59 -27.93 10.92
CA PRO A 307 11.78 -28.68 10.59
C PRO A 307 12.93 -27.74 10.20
N VAL A 308 14.03 -27.87 10.93
CA VAL A 308 15.34 -27.28 10.67
C VAL A 308 15.87 -27.81 9.33
N ARG A 309 15.95 -26.97 8.31
CA ARG A 309 16.68 -27.29 7.08
C ARG A 309 18.18 -27.18 7.34
N LYS A 310 18.84 -28.33 7.39
CA LYS A 310 20.31 -28.49 7.33
C LYS A 310 20.78 -27.99 5.96
N SER A 311 21.50 -26.88 5.92
CA SER A 311 22.34 -26.50 4.77
C SER A 311 23.70 -27.15 4.95
N THR A 312 23.93 -28.26 4.25
CA THR A 312 25.26 -28.86 4.11
C THR A 312 26.12 -27.95 3.25
N GLY A 313 27.20 -27.44 3.85
CA GLY A 313 28.29 -26.82 3.13
C GLY A 313 28.95 -27.81 2.17
N LYS A 314 29.32 -27.31 1.00
CA LYS A 314 30.32 -27.94 0.15
C LYS A 314 31.33 -26.87 -0.24
N ASP A 315 32.51 -27.03 0.35
CA ASP A 315 33.74 -26.41 -0.05
C ASP A 315 34.05 -26.75 -1.51
N ALA A 316 34.34 -25.72 -2.30
CA ALA A 316 34.99 -25.88 -3.60
C ALA A 316 36.10 -24.84 -3.69
N ALA A 317 37.30 -25.30 -3.37
CA ALA A 317 38.55 -24.62 -3.65
C ALA A 317 38.64 -24.32 -5.16
N LYS A 318 38.80 -23.04 -5.53
CA LYS A 318 39.16 -22.64 -6.89
C LYS A 318 40.38 -21.72 -6.86
N LYS A 319 41.49 -22.36 -7.22
CA LYS A 319 42.70 -21.89 -7.88
C LYS A 319 42.68 -20.42 -8.31
N THR A 320 43.53 -19.63 -7.66
CA THR A 320 43.95 -18.29 -8.09
C THR A 320 44.75 -18.39 -9.39
N GLN A 321 44.34 -17.62 -10.40
CA GLN A 321 45.11 -17.39 -11.61
C GLN A 321 45.32 -15.88 -11.69
N SER A 322 46.58 -15.47 -11.51
CA SER A 322 47.02 -14.07 -11.59
C SER A 322 46.87 -13.56 -13.02
N VAL A 323 46.06 -12.53 -13.22
CA VAL A 323 45.97 -11.79 -14.48
C VAL A 323 46.25 -10.32 -14.18
N GLY A 324 47.15 -9.75 -14.97
CA GLY A 324 47.84 -8.49 -14.71
C GLY A 324 46.96 -7.25 -14.62
N GLU A 325 47.43 -6.32 -13.80
CA GLU A 325 46.92 -4.96 -13.66
C GLU A 325 46.99 -4.22 -15.00
N ILE A 326 45.82 -3.83 -15.53
CA ILE A 326 45.73 -2.76 -16.52
C ILE A 326 45.21 -1.54 -15.76
N SER A 327 46.15 -0.73 -15.25
CA SER A 327 45.85 0.58 -14.67
C SER A 327 45.48 1.53 -15.80
N GLN A 328 44.18 1.83 -15.97
CA GLN A 328 43.72 2.90 -16.84
C GLN A 328 43.52 4.16 -16.00
N THR A 329 44.42 5.12 -16.21
CA THR A 329 44.39 6.45 -15.62
C THR A 329 43.17 7.23 -16.12
N TYR A 330 42.36 7.67 -15.16
CA TYR A 330 41.18 8.51 -15.29
C TYR A 330 41.49 9.81 -16.08
N SER A 331 40.92 9.96 -17.27
CA SER A 331 40.94 11.23 -18.03
C SER A 331 39.66 12.01 -17.78
N ALA A 332 39.81 13.30 -17.51
CA ALA A 332 38.78 14.22 -17.02
C ALA A 332 37.56 14.39 -17.97
N PRO A 333 36.37 14.73 -17.44
CA PRO A 333 35.16 14.86 -18.23
C PRO A 333 35.18 16.12 -19.10
N TYR A 334 34.84 15.89 -20.37
CA TYR A 334 34.53 16.86 -21.41
C TYR A 334 33.49 17.89 -20.95
N ARG A 335 33.87 19.18 -21.04
CA ARG A 335 32.96 20.32 -20.98
C ARG A 335 32.02 20.28 -22.18
N THR A 336 30.74 20.02 -21.97
CA THR A 336 29.71 20.30 -22.99
C THR A 336 29.38 21.79 -22.96
N THR A 337 29.95 22.56 -23.87
CA THR A 337 29.49 23.93 -24.15
C THR A 337 28.17 23.86 -24.92
N SER A 338 27.08 24.32 -24.30
CA SER A 338 25.79 24.48 -24.97
C SER A 338 25.85 25.71 -25.91
N SER A 339 26.32 25.48 -27.13
CA SER A 339 26.08 26.40 -28.24
C SER A 339 24.60 26.29 -28.64
N ARG A 340 23.77 27.18 -28.07
CA ARG A 340 22.44 27.48 -28.64
C ARG A 340 22.24 28.99 -28.62
N ARG A 341 22.89 29.66 -29.57
CA ARG A 341 22.59 31.04 -29.97
C ARG A 341 22.21 31.04 -31.45
N ARG A 342 21.13 31.79 -31.72
CA ARG A 342 20.62 32.30 -33.00
C ARG A 342 19.84 31.31 -33.88
N ALA A 343 18.55 31.57 -34.00
CA ALA A 343 18.00 32.25 -35.18
C ALA A 343 16.48 32.37 -35.00
N LEU A 344 15.98 33.56 -34.70
CA LEU A 344 14.70 34.04 -35.21
C LEU A 344 14.85 35.56 -35.35
N ASP A 345 15.17 35.94 -36.58
CA ASP A 345 15.00 37.24 -37.21
C ASP A 345 13.55 37.75 -36.92
N ALA A 346 13.32 39.01 -36.59
CA ALA A 346 13.61 40.22 -37.37
C ALA A 346 12.89 40.25 -38.73
N GLU A 347 11.55 40.17 -38.75
CA GLU A 347 10.71 40.83 -39.75
C GLU A 347 9.33 41.11 -39.15
N LEU A 348 9.01 42.39 -38.93
CA LEU A 348 7.79 43.03 -39.45
C LEU A 348 7.79 44.51 -39.07
N SER A 349 7.72 45.30 -40.13
CA SER A 349 7.53 46.75 -40.18
C SER A 349 6.24 47.23 -39.52
#